data_AF-A0A8S3H4U2-F1
#
_entry.id   AF-A0A8S3H4U2-F1
#
_cell.length_a   1.000
_cell.length_b   1.000
_cell.length_c   1.000
_cell.angle_alpha   90.00
_cell.angle_beta   90.00
_cell.angle_gamma   90.00
#
_symmetry.space_group_name_H-M   'P 1'
#
loop_
_entity.id
_entity.type
_entity.pdbx_description
1 polymer ?
#
loop_
_entity_poly.entity_id
_entity_poly.type
_entity_poly.pdbx_seq_one_letter_code
_entity_poly.pdbx_strand_id
1 'polypeptide(L)'
;QLQQSKVELNNYGAFDIYFTLPDNVNLEFRKPEYVVSSMIRPPLAYYCYPTVDQYAIASCEGKLFVGGYLNDAYVRWTVQATTTTFTPANQYGYMFGRAQSFCYYSSYDRKTKISYPKKHFQGKTNSKGQHEIKITYHGVEQEPRPIIVHTLATITDLNYQTQETKADFLMHPCAYYVGFQFVKNYVKKVEPVQTKVIVTDIDGNLIDNILVRCEVIGYGSEKKKIEMV
;
A
#
# COMPACT_ATOMS: atom_id res chain seq x y z
N GLN A 1 24.62 -11.43 45.38
CA GLN A 1 25.76 -10.51 45.19
C GLN A 1 25.47 -9.72 43.90
N LEU A 2 25.27 -8.41 43.98
CA LEU A 2 24.91 -7.57 42.84
C LEU A 2 26.17 -7.35 41.97
N GLN A 3 26.16 -7.82 40.71
CA GLN A 3 27.19 -7.44 39.75
C GLN A 3 26.89 -6.02 39.23
N GLN A 4 27.77 -5.07 39.53
CA GLN A 4 27.75 -3.72 38.96
C GLN A 4 28.73 -3.69 37.78
N SER A 5 28.24 -3.36 36.59
CA SER A 5 29.07 -3.02 35.42
C SER A 5 28.90 -1.55 35.05
N LYS A 6 30.01 -0.91 34.65
CA LYS A 6 30.07 0.49 34.25
C LYS A 6 30.13 0.53 32.73
N VAL A 7 29.17 1.18 32.09
CA VAL A 7 29.11 1.32 30.63
C VAL A 7 29.53 2.74 30.25
N GLU A 8 30.48 2.88 29.33
CA GLU A 8 30.90 4.18 28.82
C GLU A 8 29.97 4.63 27.69
N LEU A 9 29.52 5.88 27.77
CA LEU A 9 28.65 6.48 26.75
C LEU A 9 29.51 7.03 25.61
N ASN A 10 29.09 6.78 24.37
CA ASN A 10 29.63 7.42 23.18
C ASN A 10 29.23 8.91 23.13
N ASN A 11 29.78 9.65 22.15
CA ASN A 11 29.58 11.10 22.01
C ASN A 11 28.11 11.53 21.78
N TYR A 12 27.19 10.59 21.61
CA TYR A 12 25.74 10.84 21.48
C TYR A 12 24.95 10.46 22.75
N GLY A 13 25.64 10.10 23.84
CA GLY A 13 24.99 9.65 25.07
C GLY A 13 24.38 8.25 24.99
N ALA A 14 24.79 7.44 24.01
CA ALA A 14 24.39 6.04 23.84
C ALA A 14 25.57 5.10 24.15
N PHE A 15 25.39 3.78 24.14
CA PHE A 15 26.49 2.83 24.32
C PHE A 15 26.52 1.83 23.17
N ASP A 16 27.73 1.49 22.71
CA ASP A 16 27.91 0.54 21.62
C ASP A 16 28.10 -0.87 22.21
N ILE A 17 27.39 -1.86 21.64
CA ILE A 17 27.51 -3.27 22.03
C ILE A 17 28.13 -4.03 20.87
N TYR A 18 29.22 -4.76 21.16
CA TYR A 18 29.84 -5.70 20.24
C TYR A 18 29.79 -7.09 20.86
N PHE A 19 29.37 -8.09 20.10
CA PHE A 19 29.47 -9.49 20.49
C PHE A 19 29.80 -10.35 19.27
N THR A 20 30.56 -11.42 19.49
CA THR A 20 30.83 -12.44 18.49
C THR A 20 29.85 -13.58 18.69
N LEU A 21 29.26 -14.10 17.61
CA LEU A 21 28.43 -15.29 17.70
C LEU A 21 29.33 -16.52 17.98
N PRO A 22 28.99 -17.37 18.96
CA PRO A 22 29.73 -18.60 19.19
C PRO A 22 29.55 -19.59 18.04
N ASP A 23 30.56 -20.43 17.79
CA ASP A 23 30.64 -21.34 16.64
C ASP A 23 29.49 -22.38 16.57
N ASN A 24 28.77 -22.57 17.68
CA ASN A 24 27.62 -23.47 17.77
C ASN A 24 26.27 -22.81 17.41
N VAL A 25 26.25 -21.55 17.00
CA VAL A 25 25.05 -20.92 16.45
C VAL A 25 24.85 -21.44 15.03
N ASN A 26 23.87 -22.33 14.86
CA ASN A 26 23.52 -22.84 13.54
C ASN A 26 22.73 -21.77 12.75
N LEU A 27 23.43 -20.98 11.95
CA LEU A 27 22.87 -20.09 10.92
C LEU A 27 22.83 -20.80 9.57
N GLU A 28 22.20 -21.98 9.48
CA GLU A 28 22.13 -22.75 8.22
C GLU A 28 21.32 -21.98 7.15
N PHE A 29 22.01 -21.14 6.38
CA PHE A 29 21.47 -20.53 5.19
C PHE A 29 21.70 -21.47 4.01
N ARG A 30 20.65 -22.18 3.58
CA ARG A 30 20.70 -22.88 2.30
C ARG A 30 20.51 -21.87 1.18
N LYS A 31 21.53 -21.72 0.35
CA LYS A 31 21.44 -20.91 -0.87
C LYS A 31 20.30 -21.47 -1.73
N PRO A 32 19.30 -20.66 -2.10
CA PRO A 32 18.25 -21.10 -3.01
C PRO A 32 18.83 -21.56 -4.34
N GLU A 33 18.19 -22.54 -4.99
CA GLU A 33 18.59 -23.03 -6.32
C GLU A 33 18.00 -22.20 -7.47
N TYR A 34 16.99 -21.39 -7.16
CA TYR A 34 16.27 -20.54 -8.10
C TYR A 34 15.90 -19.19 -7.48
N VAL A 35 15.60 -18.24 -8.35
CA VAL A 35 15.04 -16.93 -8.02
C VAL A 35 13.64 -16.82 -8.60
N VAL A 36 12.76 -16.13 -7.89
CA VAL A 36 11.40 -15.86 -8.33
C VAL A 36 11.19 -14.36 -8.50
N SER A 37 10.45 -13.98 -9.53
CA SER A 37 10.06 -12.59 -9.78
C SER A 37 8.59 -12.53 -10.16
N SER A 38 7.91 -11.47 -9.73
CA SER A 38 6.53 -11.20 -10.11
C SER A 38 6.40 -9.81 -10.71
N MET A 39 5.46 -9.65 -11.62
CA MET A 39 5.12 -8.38 -12.24
C MET A 39 3.61 -8.26 -12.48
N ILE A 40 3.11 -7.03 -12.49
CA ILE A 40 1.73 -6.71 -12.87
C ILE A 40 1.75 -6.02 -14.24
N ARG A 41 0.83 -6.40 -15.13
CA ARG A 41 0.65 -5.80 -16.46
C ARG A 41 -0.79 -5.33 -16.68
N PRO A 42 -1.02 -4.25 -17.47
CA PRO A 42 -0.02 -3.37 -18.12
C PRO A 42 0.67 -2.40 -17.14
N PRO A 43 1.88 -1.88 -17.41
CA PRO A 43 2.62 -0.99 -16.50
C PRO A 43 2.08 0.46 -16.50
N LEU A 44 0.77 0.62 -16.39
CA LEU A 44 0.06 1.90 -16.42
C LEU A 44 -0.68 2.10 -15.10
N ALA A 45 -1.16 3.32 -14.86
CA ALA A 45 -2.06 3.59 -13.74
C ALA A 45 -3.33 2.75 -13.87
N TYR A 46 -3.70 2.08 -12.77
CA TYR A 46 -4.91 1.26 -12.72
C TYR A 46 -6.06 2.10 -12.16
N TYR A 47 -7.19 2.10 -12.87
CA TYR A 47 -8.39 2.79 -12.40
C TYR A 47 -9.44 1.78 -11.92
N CYS A 48 -10.31 2.14 -11.00
CA CYS A 48 -11.44 1.31 -10.60
C CYS A 48 -12.74 2.11 -10.65
N TYR A 49 -13.35 2.16 -11.84
CA TYR A 49 -14.65 2.80 -12.04
C TYR A 49 -15.79 1.86 -11.61
N PRO A 50 -16.89 2.37 -11.04
CA PRO A 50 -18.01 1.52 -10.60
C PRO A 50 -18.75 0.80 -11.73
N THR A 51 -18.71 1.33 -12.95
CA THR A 51 -19.54 0.88 -14.07
C THR A 51 -18.80 0.06 -15.12
N VAL A 52 -17.47 -0.03 -15.04
CA VAL A 52 -16.63 -0.67 -16.05
C VAL A 52 -15.69 -1.66 -15.38
N ASP A 53 -15.79 -2.93 -15.76
CA ASP A 53 -14.83 -3.95 -15.37
C ASP A 53 -13.47 -3.67 -16.02
N GLN A 54 -12.44 -3.68 -15.18
CA GLN A 54 -11.05 -3.57 -15.59
C GLN A 54 -10.30 -4.84 -15.20
N TYR A 55 -9.08 -4.99 -15.71
CA TYR A 55 -8.26 -6.15 -15.41
C TYR A 55 -6.79 -5.80 -15.26
N ALA A 56 -6.13 -6.56 -14.41
CA ALA A 56 -4.68 -6.61 -14.29
C ALA A 56 -4.23 -8.07 -14.43
N ILE A 57 -3.10 -8.28 -15.09
CA ILE A 57 -2.48 -9.62 -15.21
C ILE A 57 -1.31 -9.64 -14.24
N ALA A 58 -1.38 -10.49 -13.21
CA ALA A 58 -0.25 -10.80 -12.37
C ALA A 58 0.48 -12.00 -12.95
N SER A 59 1.77 -11.87 -13.18
CA SER A 59 2.65 -12.90 -13.73
C SER A 59 3.76 -13.18 -12.72
N CYS A 60 4.08 -14.46 -12.52
CA CYS A 60 5.26 -14.88 -11.78
C CYS A 60 6.17 -15.69 -12.70
N GLU A 61 7.47 -15.63 -12.43
CA GLU A 61 8.51 -16.33 -13.16
C GLU A 61 9.49 -16.96 -12.16
N GLY A 62 9.80 -18.24 -12.37
CA GLY A 62 10.85 -18.96 -11.64
C GLY A 62 12.04 -19.25 -12.55
N LYS A 63 13.22 -18.74 -12.18
CA LYS A 63 14.46 -18.90 -12.95
C LYS A 63 15.54 -19.60 -12.12
N LEU A 64 16.15 -20.63 -12.68
CA LEU A 64 17.24 -21.37 -12.05
C LEU A 64 18.56 -20.58 -12.13
N PHE A 65 19.39 -20.63 -11.08
CA PHE A 65 20.69 -19.94 -11.09
C PHE A 65 21.67 -20.56 -12.11
N VAL A 66 21.54 -21.85 -12.39
CA VAL A 66 22.35 -22.58 -13.38
C VAL A 66 21.93 -22.30 -14.83
N GLY A 67 20.91 -21.46 -15.03
CA GLY A 67 20.28 -21.22 -16.33
C GLY A 67 19.05 -22.11 -16.53
N GLY A 68 18.12 -21.63 -17.36
CA GLY A 68 16.82 -22.27 -17.56
C GLY A 68 15.74 -21.78 -16.60
N TYR A 69 14.59 -22.43 -16.68
CA TYR A 69 13.35 -22.02 -16.03
C TYR A 69 12.75 -23.18 -15.23
N LEU A 70 12.04 -22.84 -14.16
CA LEU A 70 11.29 -23.81 -13.37
C LEU A 70 10.04 -24.25 -14.14
N ASN A 71 10.12 -25.33 -14.90
CA ASN A 71 8.99 -25.91 -15.63
C ASN A 71 8.15 -26.83 -14.71
N ASP A 72 6.83 -26.80 -14.86
CA ASP A 72 5.87 -27.63 -14.11
C ASP A 72 5.95 -27.46 -12.57
N ALA A 73 6.53 -26.35 -12.10
CA ALA A 73 6.61 -26.01 -10.69
C ALA A 73 5.24 -25.57 -10.17
N TYR A 74 4.90 -26.00 -8.95
CA TYR A 74 3.61 -25.68 -8.35
C TYR A 74 3.58 -24.22 -7.91
N VAL A 75 2.53 -23.50 -8.29
CA VAL A 75 2.34 -22.10 -7.93
C VAL A 75 1.05 -21.94 -7.16
N ARG A 76 1.13 -21.28 -6.01
CA ARG A 76 -0.01 -20.82 -5.23
C ARG A 76 -0.03 -19.30 -5.20
N TRP A 77 -1.15 -18.73 -5.58
CA TRP A 77 -1.39 -17.29 -5.46
C TRP A 77 -2.31 -16.98 -4.30
N THR A 78 -2.01 -15.91 -3.58
CA THR A 78 -2.91 -15.28 -2.62
C THR A 78 -3.10 -13.83 -3.02
N VAL A 79 -4.33 -13.46 -3.37
CA VAL A 79 -4.69 -12.09 -3.76
C VAL A 79 -5.55 -11.48 -2.65
N GLN A 80 -5.15 -10.30 -2.17
CA GLN A 80 -5.87 -9.56 -1.14
C GLN A 80 -5.95 -8.08 -1.52
N ALA A 81 -7.18 -7.54 -1.55
CA ALA A 81 -7.40 -6.12 -1.78
C ALA A 81 -7.74 -5.41 -0.47
N THR A 82 -7.22 -4.20 -0.30
CA THR A 82 -7.48 -3.39 0.90
C THR A 82 -7.54 -1.91 0.56
N THR A 83 -8.46 -1.16 1.18
CA THR A 83 -8.49 0.30 1.03
C THR A 83 -7.25 0.94 1.63
N THR A 84 -6.73 1.97 0.97
CA THR A 84 -5.56 2.76 1.40
C THR A 84 -5.78 4.25 1.14
N THR A 85 -4.84 5.07 1.59
CA THR A 85 -4.69 6.46 1.17
C THR A 85 -3.61 6.57 0.11
N PHE A 86 -3.66 7.65 -0.68
CA PHE A 86 -2.66 7.98 -1.70
C PHE A 86 -2.45 9.49 -1.68
N THR A 87 -1.18 9.90 -1.67
CA THR A 87 -0.77 11.29 -1.80
C THR A 87 -0.01 11.41 -3.12
N PRO A 88 -0.53 12.18 -4.08
CA PRO A 88 0.16 12.48 -5.34
C PRO A 88 1.55 13.08 -5.09
N ALA A 89 2.47 12.86 -6.03
CA ALA A 89 3.86 13.29 -5.87
C ALA A 89 3.97 14.81 -5.67
N ASN A 90 4.93 15.24 -4.85
CA ASN A 90 5.17 16.66 -4.50
C ASN A 90 4.03 17.40 -3.78
N GLN A 91 2.96 16.72 -3.35
CA GLN A 91 1.79 17.36 -2.71
C GLN A 91 1.68 17.06 -1.21
N TYR A 92 2.80 16.78 -0.53
CA TYR A 92 2.83 16.40 0.90
C TYR A 92 2.26 17.46 1.87
N GLY A 93 2.13 18.72 1.43
CA GLY A 93 1.51 19.78 2.23
C GLY A 93 -0.02 19.69 2.31
N TYR A 94 -0.64 18.86 1.48
CA TYR A 94 -2.09 18.69 1.42
C TYR A 94 -2.52 17.32 1.94
N MET A 95 -3.70 17.27 2.53
CA MET A 95 -4.34 16.03 2.96
C MET A 95 -5.23 15.51 1.84
N PHE A 96 -5.11 14.22 1.53
CA PHE A 96 -5.90 13.53 0.50
C PHE A 96 -6.69 12.37 1.13
N GLY A 97 -7.88 12.13 0.62
CA GLY A 97 -8.78 11.08 1.10
C GLY A 97 -9.70 11.54 2.24
N ARG A 98 -10.21 10.58 3.01
CA ARG A 98 -11.18 10.86 4.07
C ARG A 98 -10.49 11.55 5.25
N ALA A 99 -11.13 12.59 5.79
CA ALA A 99 -10.62 13.30 6.95
C ALA A 99 -10.35 12.34 8.12
N GLN A 100 -9.10 12.31 8.58
CA GLN A 100 -8.71 11.60 9.78
C GLN A 100 -9.06 12.48 10.98
N SER A 101 -9.89 12.00 11.92
CA SER A 101 -10.26 12.78 13.10
C SER A 101 -9.02 13.07 13.96
N PHE A 102 -8.72 14.36 14.16
CA PHE A 102 -7.55 14.83 14.92
C PHE A 102 -7.56 14.45 16.41
N CYS A 103 -8.73 14.20 17.00
CA CYS A 103 -8.91 13.93 18.43
C CYS A 103 -8.93 12.44 18.81
N TYR A 104 -8.84 11.53 17.83
CA TYR A 104 -8.69 10.10 18.06
C TYR A 104 -7.43 9.61 17.37
N TYR A 105 -6.29 9.73 18.06
CA TYR A 105 -5.05 9.05 17.68
C TYR A 105 -5.37 7.57 17.38
N SER A 106 -5.13 7.15 16.14
CA SER A 106 -5.03 5.76 15.68
C SER A 106 -6.32 4.93 15.45
N SER A 107 -7.50 5.28 15.99
CA SER A 107 -8.63 4.34 15.98
C SER A 107 -9.62 4.46 14.80
N TYR A 108 -9.72 5.61 14.11
CA TYR A 108 -10.75 5.82 13.09
C TYR A 108 -10.41 5.16 11.74
N ASP A 109 -9.14 5.19 11.33
CA ASP A 109 -8.67 4.58 10.08
C ASP A 109 -8.65 3.04 10.18
N ARG A 110 -8.25 2.48 11.34
CA ARG A 110 -8.36 1.04 11.60
C ARG A 110 -9.79 0.51 11.58
N LYS A 111 -10.79 1.32 11.95
CA LYS A 111 -12.21 0.92 11.96
C LYS A 111 -12.88 1.02 10.59
N THR A 112 -12.35 1.84 9.68
CA THR A 112 -12.95 2.08 8.35
C THR A 112 -12.16 1.43 7.23
N LYS A 113 -10.96 0.89 7.46
CA LYS A 113 -10.21 0.12 6.48
C LYS A 113 -11.01 -1.11 6.05
N ILE A 114 -11.40 -1.16 4.78
CA ILE A 114 -12.11 -2.30 4.20
C ILE A 114 -11.04 -3.26 3.68
N SER A 115 -11.01 -4.46 4.25
CA SER A 115 -10.26 -5.59 3.68
C SER A 115 -11.24 -6.49 2.94
N TYR A 116 -10.99 -6.71 1.66
CA TYR A 116 -11.76 -7.65 0.87
C TYR A 116 -11.31 -9.08 1.18
N PRO A 117 -12.19 -10.09 0.97
CA PRO A 117 -11.84 -11.49 1.17
C PRO A 117 -10.63 -11.90 0.33
N LYS A 118 -9.73 -12.69 0.93
CA LYS A 118 -8.59 -13.27 0.21
C LYS A 118 -9.09 -14.26 -0.84
N LYS A 119 -8.50 -14.22 -2.03
CA LYS A 119 -8.72 -15.21 -3.07
C LYS A 119 -7.45 -16.03 -3.27
N HIS A 120 -7.62 -17.33 -3.40
CA HIS A 120 -6.53 -18.26 -3.62
C HIS A 120 -6.64 -18.86 -5.01
N PHE A 121 -5.51 -18.92 -5.72
CA PHE A 121 -5.42 -19.60 -7.02
C PHE A 121 -4.26 -20.58 -6.98
N GLN A 122 -4.37 -21.63 -7.77
CA GLN A 122 -3.34 -22.66 -7.87
C GLN A 122 -3.14 -22.98 -9.35
N GLY A 123 -1.90 -23.30 -9.69
CA GLY A 123 -1.54 -23.68 -11.04
C GLY A 123 -0.11 -24.18 -11.10
N LYS A 124 0.41 -24.29 -12.32
CA LYS A 124 1.78 -24.67 -12.56
C LYS A 124 2.43 -23.74 -13.57
N THR A 125 3.73 -23.58 -13.46
CA THR A 125 4.52 -22.83 -14.44
C THR A 125 4.58 -23.56 -15.79
N ASN A 126 4.64 -22.79 -16.86
CA ASN A 126 4.81 -23.30 -18.22
C ASN A 126 6.28 -23.62 -18.54
N SER A 127 6.57 -23.97 -19.79
CA SER A 127 7.94 -24.29 -20.26
C SER A 127 8.94 -23.12 -20.15
N LYS A 128 8.45 -21.89 -19.98
CA LYS A 128 9.26 -20.68 -19.70
C LYS A 128 9.32 -20.33 -18.22
N GLY A 129 8.86 -21.22 -17.34
CA GLY A 129 8.81 -21.00 -15.89
C GLY A 129 7.83 -19.92 -15.44
N GLN A 130 6.85 -19.59 -16.28
CA GLN A 130 5.91 -18.51 -16.04
C GLN A 130 4.52 -19.05 -15.70
N HIS A 131 3.83 -18.39 -14.78
CA HIS A 131 2.41 -18.63 -14.51
C HIS A 131 1.69 -17.29 -14.31
N GLU A 132 0.46 -17.18 -14.82
CA GLU A 132 -0.26 -15.91 -14.86
C GLU A 132 -1.69 -16.07 -14.35
N ILE A 133 -2.16 -15.05 -13.65
CA ILE A 133 -3.55 -14.92 -13.23
C ILE A 133 -4.13 -13.60 -13.74
N LYS A 134 -5.36 -13.66 -14.25
CA LYS A 134 -6.13 -12.48 -14.62
C LYS A 134 -6.99 -12.06 -13.43
N ILE A 135 -6.74 -10.85 -12.94
CA ILE A 135 -7.48 -10.24 -11.85
C ILE A 135 -8.45 -9.23 -12.48
N THR A 136 -9.73 -9.61 -12.56
CA THR A 136 -10.81 -8.69 -12.98
C THR A 136 -11.38 -7.98 -11.75
N TYR A 137 -11.60 -6.68 -11.85
CA TYR A 137 -12.09 -5.86 -10.74
C TYR A 137 -12.91 -4.66 -11.26
N HIS A 138 -13.76 -4.11 -10.40
CA HIS A 138 -14.49 -2.86 -10.61
C HIS A 138 -14.48 -2.03 -9.33
N GLY A 139 -14.74 -0.73 -9.46
CA GLY A 139 -14.86 0.19 -8.33
C GLY A 139 -16.20 0.05 -7.59
N VAL A 140 -16.32 0.73 -6.46
CA VAL A 140 -17.57 0.83 -5.71
C VAL A 140 -17.85 2.31 -5.48
N GLU A 141 -19.03 2.78 -5.89
CA GLU A 141 -19.37 4.21 -5.82
C GLU A 141 -19.36 4.75 -4.39
N GLN A 142 -19.73 3.91 -3.41
CA GLN A 142 -19.77 4.29 -2.00
C GLN A 142 -18.38 4.41 -1.36
N GLU A 143 -17.31 3.94 -2.03
CA GLU A 143 -15.95 3.96 -1.50
C GLU A 143 -14.98 4.62 -2.48
N PRO A 144 -14.84 5.97 -2.43
CA PRO A 144 -13.94 6.71 -3.31
C PRO A 144 -12.48 6.68 -2.84
N ARG A 145 -12.07 5.68 -2.05
CA ARG A 145 -10.68 5.52 -1.62
C ARG A 145 -9.89 4.67 -2.61
N PRO A 146 -8.59 4.96 -2.78
CA PRO A 146 -7.68 4.04 -3.45
C PRO A 146 -7.70 2.65 -2.81
N ILE A 147 -7.53 1.63 -3.63
CA ILE A 147 -7.46 0.23 -3.18
C ILE A 147 -6.11 -0.34 -3.61
N ILE A 148 -5.32 -0.82 -2.66
CA ILE A 148 -4.11 -1.57 -2.96
C ILE A 148 -4.46 -3.05 -3.07
N VAL A 149 -4.00 -3.69 -4.14
CA VAL A 149 -4.15 -5.12 -4.37
C VAL A 149 -2.79 -5.77 -4.18
N HIS A 150 -2.68 -6.60 -3.15
CA HIS A 150 -1.51 -7.41 -2.89
C HIS A 150 -1.65 -8.75 -3.60
N THR A 151 -0.66 -9.11 -4.42
CA THR A 151 -0.59 -10.43 -5.05
C THR A 151 0.68 -11.11 -4.57
N LEU A 152 0.51 -12.21 -3.84
CA LEU A 152 1.60 -13.05 -3.35
C LEU A 152 1.61 -14.33 -4.18
N ALA A 153 2.71 -14.60 -4.89
CA ALA A 153 2.94 -15.86 -5.56
C ALA A 153 3.97 -16.67 -4.78
N THR A 154 3.60 -17.89 -4.44
CA THR A 154 4.45 -18.87 -3.78
C THR A 154 4.74 -19.96 -4.80
N ILE A 155 6.00 -20.13 -5.19
CA ILE A 155 6.45 -21.15 -6.14
C ILE A 155 7.18 -22.23 -5.35
N THR A 156 6.81 -23.48 -5.58
CA THR A 156 7.43 -24.65 -4.97
C THR A 156 8.03 -25.52 -6.06
N ASP A 157 9.33 -25.78 -5.94
CA ASP A 157 10.08 -26.66 -6.83
C ASP A 157 9.95 -28.14 -6.41
N LEU A 158 10.42 -29.06 -7.26
CA LEU A 158 10.43 -30.51 -7.03
C LEU A 158 11.17 -30.92 -5.76
N ASN A 159 12.18 -30.15 -5.35
CA ASN A 159 12.93 -30.36 -4.11
C ASN A 159 12.19 -29.85 -2.85
N TYR A 160 10.90 -29.48 -2.97
CA TYR A 160 10.07 -28.87 -1.92
C TYR A 160 10.62 -27.55 -1.36
N GLN A 161 11.61 -26.96 -2.03
CA GLN A 161 12.04 -25.60 -1.75
C GLN A 161 10.95 -24.65 -2.22
N THR A 162 10.55 -23.73 -1.34
CA THR A 162 9.49 -22.76 -1.60
C THR A 162 10.06 -21.35 -1.56
N GLN A 163 9.79 -20.57 -2.59
CA GLN A 163 10.13 -19.15 -2.68
C GLN A 163 8.89 -18.32 -2.91
N GLU A 164 8.87 -17.14 -2.30
CA GLU A 164 7.76 -16.20 -2.40
C GLU A 164 8.18 -14.95 -3.14
N THR A 165 7.27 -14.42 -3.93
CA THR A 165 7.42 -13.15 -4.60
C THR A 165 6.10 -12.41 -4.60
N LYS A 166 6.18 -11.08 -4.51
CA LYS A 166 5.01 -10.20 -4.42
C LYS A 166 5.01 -9.23 -5.58
N ALA A 167 3.81 -8.92 -6.06
CA ALA A 167 3.59 -7.83 -6.96
C ALA A 167 2.32 -7.10 -6.56
N ASP A 168 2.46 -5.83 -6.21
CA ASP A 168 1.36 -5.02 -5.70
C ASP A 168 1.05 -3.93 -6.73
N PHE A 169 -0.23 -3.59 -6.85
CA PHE A 169 -0.65 -2.46 -7.66
C PHE A 169 -1.72 -1.66 -6.94
N LEU A 170 -1.74 -0.35 -7.22
CA LEU A 170 -2.68 0.59 -6.64
C LEU A 170 -3.77 0.90 -7.66
N MET A 171 -5.03 0.76 -7.24
CA MET A 171 -6.19 1.12 -8.04
C MET A 171 -6.73 2.48 -7.59
N HIS A 172 -6.83 3.39 -8.54
CA HIS A 172 -7.32 4.76 -8.36
C HIS A 172 -8.81 4.83 -8.73
N PRO A 173 -9.69 5.33 -7.85
CA PRO A 173 -11.12 5.42 -8.16
C PRO A 173 -11.42 6.47 -9.25
N CYS A 174 -10.51 7.44 -9.43
CA CYS A 174 -10.64 8.51 -10.41
C CYS A 174 -9.25 9.04 -10.84
N ALA A 175 -9.23 9.79 -11.94
CA ALA A 175 -8.01 10.42 -12.49
C ALA A 175 -7.50 11.59 -11.63
N TYR A 176 -8.37 12.18 -10.81
CA TYR A 176 -8.08 13.38 -10.06
C TYR A 176 -8.21 13.15 -8.57
N TYR A 177 -7.34 13.77 -7.80
CA TYR A 177 -7.37 13.79 -6.34
C TYR A 177 -7.61 15.21 -5.87
N VAL A 178 -8.52 15.36 -4.90
CA VAL A 178 -8.75 16.64 -4.24
C VAL A 178 -7.93 16.69 -2.97
N GLY A 179 -7.00 17.63 -2.93
CA GLY A 179 -6.14 17.90 -1.78
C GLY A 179 -6.69 19.07 -0.98
N PHE A 180 -6.69 18.93 0.34
CA PHE A 180 -7.16 19.98 1.25
C PHE A 180 -6.09 20.32 2.28
N GLN A 181 -5.89 21.61 2.53
CA GLN A 181 -4.95 22.10 3.55
C GLN A 181 -5.59 23.22 4.38
N PHE A 182 -5.50 23.10 5.70
CA PHE A 182 -5.76 24.22 6.60
C PHE A 182 -4.52 25.10 6.72
N VAL A 183 -4.69 26.41 6.58
CA VAL A 183 -3.60 27.36 6.87
C VAL A 183 -3.34 27.40 8.39
N LYS A 184 -4.40 27.24 9.18
CA LYS A 184 -4.34 27.13 10.64
C LYS A 184 -5.26 26.01 11.11
N ASN A 185 -4.75 25.12 11.94
CA ASN A 185 -5.55 24.02 12.53
C ASN A 185 -6.47 24.49 13.66
N TYR A 186 -6.24 25.69 14.20
CA TYR A 186 -7.03 26.28 15.28
C TYR A 186 -7.29 27.76 14.98
N VAL A 187 -8.55 28.17 15.16
CA VAL A 187 -9.00 29.55 15.00
C VAL A 187 -9.87 29.95 16.18
N LYS A 188 -9.87 31.24 16.54
CA LYS A 188 -10.81 31.76 17.56
C LYS A 188 -12.22 31.86 16.98
N LYS A 189 -13.24 31.94 17.85
CA LYS A 189 -14.69 31.89 17.53
C LYS A 189 -15.21 32.95 16.51
N VAL A 190 -14.36 33.83 16.00
CA VAL A 190 -14.72 34.93 15.08
C VAL A 190 -13.67 35.11 13.97
N GLU A 191 -12.58 34.33 13.97
CA GLU A 191 -11.56 34.42 12.94
C GLU A 191 -11.94 33.56 11.72
N PRO A 192 -11.76 34.06 10.49
CA PRO A 192 -12.05 33.27 9.30
C PRO A 192 -11.12 32.06 9.19
N VAL A 193 -11.70 30.90 8.89
CA VAL A 193 -10.94 29.68 8.61
C VAL A 193 -10.40 29.77 7.18
N GLN A 194 -9.08 29.90 7.05
CA GLN A 194 -8.41 29.90 5.76
C GLN A 194 -8.05 28.47 5.34
N THR A 195 -8.45 28.11 4.14
CA THR A 195 -8.25 26.78 3.56
C THR A 195 -7.71 26.92 2.15
N LYS A 196 -6.92 25.94 1.73
CA LYS A 196 -6.46 25.80 0.35
C LYS A 196 -6.97 24.46 -0.16
N VAL A 197 -7.60 24.51 -1.33
CA VAL A 197 -8.08 23.33 -2.05
C VAL A 197 -7.35 23.27 -3.36
N ILE A 198 -6.84 22.09 -3.69
CA ILE A 198 -6.19 21.83 -4.98
C ILE A 198 -6.81 20.58 -5.60
N VAL A 199 -6.75 20.51 -6.93
CA VAL A 199 -7.03 19.29 -7.67
C VAL A 199 -5.76 18.88 -8.39
N THR A 200 -5.40 17.62 -8.27
CA THR A 200 -4.17 17.07 -8.86
C THR A 200 -4.48 15.82 -9.65
N ASP A 201 -3.66 15.52 -10.66
CA ASP A 201 -3.62 14.17 -11.24
C ASP A 201 -2.86 13.19 -10.31
N ILE A 202 -2.67 11.95 -10.78
CA ILE A 202 -1.93 10.91 -10.06
C ILE A 202 -0.43 11.26 -9.97
N ASP A 203 0.10 11.95 -10.97
CA ASP A 203 1.51 12.34 -11.07
C ASP A 203 1.84 13.57 -10.21
N GLY A 204 0.82 14.25 -9.67
CA GLY A 204 0.96 15.41 -8.78
C GLY A 204 0.90 16.76 -9.48
N ASN A 205 0.57 16.81 -10.78
CA ASN A 205 0.35 18.05 -11.52
C ASN A 205 -0.97 18.70 -11.09
N LEU A 206 -0.97 20.02 -10.94
CA LEU A 206 -2.17 20.79 -10.61
C LEU A 206 -3.07 20.91 -11.84
N ILE A 207 -4.37 20.65 -11.65
CA ILE A 207 -5.37 20.71 -12.71
C ILE A 207 -6.39 21.80 -12.39
N ASP A 208 -6.53 22.76 -13.30
CA ASP A 208 -7.46 23.87 -13.18
C ASP A 208 -8.85 23.54 -13.76
N ASN A 209 -9.84 24.40 -13.49
CA ASN A 209 -11.20 24.34 -14.04
C ASN A 209 -11.99 23.05 -13.74
N ILE A 210 -11.69 22.38 -12.62
CA ILE A 210 -12.51 21.27 -12.12
C ILE A 210 -13.45 21.80 -11.03
N LEU A 211 -14.75 21.51 -11.18
CA LEU A 211 -15.74 21.85 -10.18
C LEU A 211 -15.57 20.96 -8.95
N VAL A 212 -15.30 21.58 -7.81
CA VAL A 212 -15.18 20.90 -6.51
C VAL A 212 -16.34 21.31 -5.63
N ARG A 213 -17.10 20.33 -5.12
CA ARG A 213 -18.09 20.58 -4.08
C ARG A 213 -17.40 20.58 -2.73
N CYS A 214 -17.53 21.69 -2.00
CA CYS A 214 -17.02 21.81 -0.64
C CYS A 214 -18.18 21.91 0.36
N GLU A 215 -18.20 21.04 1.37
CA GLU A 215 -19.19 21.09 2.45
C GLU A 215 -18.46 21.20 3.79
N VAL A 216 -18.92 22.10 4.66
CA VAL A 216 -18.37 22.26 6.01
C VAL A 216 -19.28 21.56 7.01
N ILE A 217 -18.74 20.55 7.69
CA ILE A 217 -19.48 19.77 8.69
C ILE A 217 -18.96 20.13 10.08
N GLY A 218 -19.78 20.83 10.87
CA GLY A 218 -19.51 21.14 12.27
C GLY A 218 -19.89 19.98 13.18
N TYR A 219 -18.93 19.47 13.96
CA TYR A 219 -19.20 18.53 15.05
C TYR A 219 -19.10 19.27 16.39
N GLY A 220 -20.22 19.40 17.07
CA GLY A 220 -20.33 20.00 18.41
C GLY A 220 -21.63 19.55 19.06
N SER A 221 -21.88 19.96 20.30
CA SER A 221 -23.12 19.66 21.03
C SER A 221 -24.39 20.17 20.31
N GLU A 222 -24.24 21.03 19.30
CA GLU A 222 -25.28 21.41 18.33
C GLU A 222 -24.75 21.20 16.90
N LYS A 223 -25.42 20.37 16.10
CA LYS A 223 -25.16 20.25 14.65
C LYS A 223 -25.76 21.47 13.92
N LYS A 224 -24.92 22.31 13.31
CA LYS A 224 -25.34 23.29 12.30
C LYS A 224 -24.67 22.96 10.96
N LYS A 225 -25.47 22.81 9.90
CA LYS A 225 -25.01 22.62 8.52
C LYS A 225 -24.87 24.00 7.88
N ILE A 226 -23.72 24.32 7.29
CA ILE A 226 -23.50 25.56 6.54
C ILE A 226 -23.03 25.14 5.15
N GLU A 227 -23.80 25.50 4.11
CA GLU A 227 -23.42 25.33 2.71
C GLU A 227 -22.63 26.57 2.27
N MET A 228 -21.51 26.38 1.58
CA MET A 228 -20.76 27.45 0.92
C MET A 228 -20.95 27.29 -0.59
N VAL A 229 -21.27 28.40 -1.25
CA VAL A 229 -21.40 28.53 -2.71
C VAL A 229 -20.03 28.78 -3.33
#